data_AF-A0A3G8HAW1-F1
#
_entry.id   AF-A0A3G8HAW1-F1
#
_cell.length_a   1.000
_cell.length_b   1.000
_cell.length_c   1.000
_cell.angle_alpha   90.00
_cell.angle_beta   90.00
_cell.angle_gamma   90.00
#
_symmetry.space_group_name_H-M   'P 1'
#
loop_
_entity.id
_entity.type
_entity.pdbx_description
1 polymer ?
#
loop_
_entity_poly.entity_id
_entity_poly.type
_entity_poly.pdbx_seq_one_letter_code
_entity_poly.pdbx_strand_id
1 'polypeptide(L)' 'MRTTVTIEDSLYEQALELADTSMDRTDLFREAIKTFVRVQAAKRLAALGGAQPDMQEIPRRAPSL' A
#
# COMPACT_ATOMS: atom_id res chain seq x y z
N MET A 1 19.15 5.31 8.48
CA MET A 1 19.96 4.96 7.29
C MET A 1 19.91 6.13 6.32
N ARG A 2 21.04 6.54 5.73
CA ARG A 2 21.09 7.56 4.69
C ARG A 2 21.36 6.86 3.36
N THR A 3 20.54 7.13 2.35
CA THR A 3 20.64 6.50 1.04
C THR A 3 20.36 7.53 -0.04
N THR A 4 21.12 7.47 -1.12
CA THR A 4 20.90 8.28 -2.32
C THR A 4 20.31 7.37 -3.39
N VAL A 5 19.25 7.82 -4.06
CA VAL A 5 18.56 7.07 -5.11
C VAL A 5 18.31 8.00 -6.30
N THR A 6 18.43 7.45 -7.50
CA THR A 6 18.13 8.16 -8.74
C THR A 6 16.69 7.83 -9.15
N ILE A 7 15.89 8.85 -9.46
CA ILE A 7 14.50 8.73 -9.92
C ILE A 7 14.35 9.57 -11.17
N GLU A 8 13.48 9.12 -12.08
CA GLU A 8 13.06 9.91 -13.23
C GLU A 8 12.25 11.13 -12.80
N ASP A 9 12.61 12.32 -13.29
CA ASP A 9 11.99 13.57 -12.89
C ASP A 9 10.49 13.59 -13.16
N SER A 10 10.05 13.02 -14.30
CA SER A 10 8.64 12.91 -14.69
C SER A 10 7.79 12.15 -13.65
N LEU A 11 8.35 11.09 -13.07
CA LEU A 11 7.70 10.28 -12.04
C LEU A 11 7.67 11.02 -10.70
N TYR A 12 8.74 11.74 -10.39
CA TYR A 12 8.81 12.54 -9.17
C TYR A 12 7.82 13.71 -9.20
N GLU A 13 7.68 14.39 -10.34
CA GLU A 13 6.71 15.47 -10.56
C GLU A 13 5.27 14.97 -10.42
N GLN A 14 4.91 13.87 -11.08
CA GLN A 14 3.57 13.26 -10.92
C GLN A 14 3.27 12.90 -9.46
N ALA A 15 4.27 12.39 -8.73
CA ALA A 15 4.12 12.06 -7.32
C ALA A 15 3.90 13.32 -6.46
N LEU A 16 4.53 14.45 -6.80
CA LEU A 16 4.33 15.73 -6.14
C LEU A 16 2.95 16.34 -6.43
N GLU A 17 2.44 16.23 -7.66
CA GLU A 17 1.11 16.72 -8.02
C GLU A 17 0.00 16.03 -7.22
N LEU A 18 0.21 14.76 -6.85
CA LEU A 18 -0.74 13.95 -6.09
C LEU A 18 -0.50 14.00 -4.58
N ALA A 19 0.65 14.49 -4.14
CA ALA A 19 1.00 14.54 -2.73
C ALA A 19 0.27 15.69 -2.02
N ASP A 20 0.00 15.50 -0.73
CA ASP A 20 -0.49 16.58 0.12
C ASP A 20 0.53 17.71 0.18
N THR A 21 0.05 18.95 0.25
CA THR A 21 0.89 20.16 0.21
C THR A 21 1.87 20.27 1.40
N SER A 22 1.62 19.51 2.47
CA SER A 22 2.45 19.43 3.67
C SER A 22 3.51 18.34 3.60
N MET A 23 3.49 17.48 2.59
CA MET A 23 4.38 16.33 2.49
C MET A 23 5.76 16.78 2.00
N ASP A 24 6.80 16.47 2.78
CA ASP A 24 8.18 16.71 2.35
C ASP A 24 8.71 15.56 1.47
N ARG A 25 9.88 15.77 0.86
CA ARG A 25 10.50 14.76 -0.01
C ARG A 25 10.75 13.44 0.74
N THR A 26 11.15 13.49 2.01
CA THR A 26 11.44 12.30 2.82
C THR A 26 10.17 11.49 3.10
N ASP A 27 9.06 12.18 3.35
CA ASP A 27 7.76 11.57 3.60
C ASP A 27 7.21 10.90 2.35
N LEU A 28 7.37 11.53 1.17
CA LEU A 28 7.01 10.91 -0.11
C LEU A 28 7.77 9.59 -0.33
N PHE A 29 9.08 9.58 -0.08
CA PHE A 29 9.89 8.36 -0.16
C PHE A 29 9.44 7.30 0.84
N ARG A 30 9.12 7.70 2.07
CA ARG A 30 8.63 6.78 3.11
C ARG A 30 7.31 6.15 2.72
N GLU A 31 6.37 6.92 2.17
CA GLU A 31 5.08 6.43 1.71
C GLU A 31 5.22 5.52 0.48
N ALA A 32 6.13 5.82 -0.45
CA ALA A 32 6.43 4.93 -1.57
C ALA A 32 6.90 3.54 -1.08
N ILE A 33 7.81 3.48 -0.10
CA ILE A 33 8.28 2.22 0.48
C ILE A 33 7.16 1.49 1.23
N LYS A 34 6.37 2.19 2.06
CA LYS A 34 5.22 1.57 2.75
C LYS A 34 4.22 0.98 1.76
N THR A 35 3.94 1.71 0.68
CA THR A 35 3.02 1.27 -0.37
C THR A 35 3.56 0.04 -1.10
N PHE A 36 4.85 0.02 -1.44
CA PHE A 36 5.50 -1.14 -2.02
C PHE A 36 5.35 -2.38 -1.14
N VAL A 37 5.63 -2.25 0.17
CA VAL A 37 5.48 -3.36 1.13
C VAL A 37 4.03 -3.85 1.17
N ARG A 38 3.05 -2.94 1.25
CA ARG A 38 1.62 -3.28 1.24
C ARG A 38 1.22 -4.07 -0.02
N VAL A 39 1.64 -3.59 -1.20
CA VAL A 39 1.33 -4.24 -2.48
C VAL A 39 1.96 -5.63 -2.58
N GLN A 40 3.23 -5.78 -2.16
CA GLN A 40 3.89 -7.08 -2.18
C GLN A 40 3.28 -8.06 -1.19
N ALA A 41 2.92 -7.60 0.01
CA ALA A 41 2.20 -8.41 0.98
C ALA A 41 0.85 -8.87 0.43
N ALA A 42 0.07 -7.97 -0.18
CA ALA A 42 -1.21 -8.30 -0.81
C ALA A 42 -1.05 -9.32 -1.94
N LYS A 43 -0.05 -9.14 -2.82
CA LYS A 43 0.26 -10.11 -3.89
C LYS A 43 0.60 -11.49 -3.33
N ARG A 44 1.42 -11.56 -2.28
CA ARG A 44 1.76 -12.83 -1.61
C ARG A 44 0.52 -13.48 -1.01
N LEU A 45 -0.33 -12.73 -0.32
CA LEU A 45 -1.58 -13.25 0.24
C LEU A 45 -2.54 -13.74 -0.85
N ALA A 46 -2.67 -13.01 -1.96
CA ALA A 46 -3.49 -13.43 -3.10
C ALA A 46 -2.94 -14.71 -3.75
N ALA A 47 -1.61 -14.84 -3.87
CA ALA A 47 -0.96 -16.03 -4.41
C ALA A 47 -1.12 -17.28 -3.51
N LEU A 48 -1.35 -17.10 -2.20
CA LEU A 48 -1.76 -18.20 -1.30
C LEU A 48 -3.19 -18.70 -1.59
N GLY A 49 -3.89 -18.11 -2.57
CA GLY A 49 -5.12 -18.67 -3.14
C GLY A 49 -6.36 -18.49 -2.28
N GLY A 50 -6.34 -17.60 -1.29
CA GLY A 50 -7.38 -17.57 -0.26
C GLY A 50 -7.35 -18.89 0.51
N ALA A 51 -6.34 -19.02 1.36
CA ALA A 51 -5.85 -20.28 1.96
C ALA A 51 -6.84 -21.04 2.86
N GLN A 52 -8.13 -20.72 2.82
CA GLN A 52 -9.14 -21.41 3.58
C GLN A 52 -10.40 -21.61 2.70
N PRO A 53 -10.37 -22.55 1.73
CA PRO A 53 -11.57 -22.93 0.97
C PRO A 53 -12.71 -23.41 1.88
N ASP A 54 -12.38 -23.92 3.07
CA ASP A 54 -13.32 -24.33 4.12
C ASP A 54 -13.56 -23.24 5.18
N MET A 55 -13.33 -21.96 4.86
CA MET A 55 -13.59 -20.88 5.81
C MET A 55 -15.08 -20.78 6.10
N GLN A 56 -15.45 -20.87 7.39
CA GLN A 56 -16.83 -20.61 7.79
C GLN A 56 -17.25 -19.20 7.38
N GLU A 57 -18.45 -19.09 6.81
CA GLU A 57 -19.04 -17.82 6.42
C GLU A 57 -19.15 -16.90 7.65
N ILE A 58 -18.58 -15.69 7.56
CA ILE A 58 -18.67 -14.71 8.64
C ILE A 58 -20.09 -14.13 8.63
N PRO A 59 -20.89 -14.29 9.71
CA PRO A 59 -22.24 -13.77 9.75
C PRO A 59 -22.25 -12.25 9.55
N ARG A 60 -22.96 -11.75 8.53
CA ARG A 60 -23.28 -10.32 8.48
C ARG A 60 -24.22 -10.03 9.65
N ARG A 61 -23.89 -9.04 10.49
CA ARG A 61 -24.71 -8.66 11.64
C ARG A 61 -26.19 -8.64 11.24
N ALA A 62 -26.97 -9.56 11.80
CA ALA A 62 -28.42 -9.46 11.74
C ALA A 62 -28.85 -8.23 12.57
N PRO A 63 -29.84 -7.45 12.12
CA PRO A 63 -30.45 -6.45 12.99
C PRO A 63 -30.98 -7.18 14.22
N SER A 64 -30.61 -6.70 15.40
CA SER A 64 -31.22 -7.11 16.66
C SER A 64 -32.72 -6.87 16.56
N LEU A 65 -33.51 -7.94 16.60
CA LEU A 65 -34.94 -7.89 16.84
C LEU A 65 -35.22 -7.44 18.28
#